data_AF-A0A9Q3I8I7-F1
#
_entry.id   AF-A0A9Q3I8I7-F1
#
_cell.length_a   1.000
_cell.length_b   1.000
_cell.length_c   1.000
_cell.angle_alpha   90.00
_cell.angle_beta   90.00
_cell.angle_gamma   90.00
#
_symmetry.space_group_name_H-M   'P 1'
#
loop_
_entity.id
_entity.type
_entity.pdbx_description
1 polymer ?
#
loop_
_entity_poly.entity_id
_entity_poly.type
_entity_poly.pdbx_seq_one_letter_code
_entity_poly.pdbx_strand_id
1 'polypeptide(L)'
;MKHELINVLYTYKNAFTSDNEPLGAIRRHEVDITHNIDRPYPPVLRRPAYPASPRAREVLEKHIQDLIQLGVLSKIGHNEEA
;
A
#
# COMPACT_ATOMS: atom_id res chain seq x y z
N MET A 1 -10.36 25.38 -26.27
CA MET A 1 -10.31 25.12 -24.82
C MET A 1 -10.94 23.79 -24.37
N LYS A 2 -12.27 23.60 -24.36
CA LYS A 2 -12.86 22.35 -23.81
C LYS A 2 -12.42 21.07 -24.54
N HIS A 3 -12.35 21.10 -25.87
CA HIS A 3 -11.90 19.95 -26.67
C HIS A 3 -10.41 19.65 -26.53
N GLU A 4 -9.57 20.68 -26.38
CA GLU A 4 -8.13 20.49 -26.14
C GLU A 4 -7.88 19.82 -24.79
N LEU A 5 -8.59 20.26 -23.74
CA LEU A 5 -8.49 19.62 -22.43
C LEU A 5 -8.93 18.15 -22.47
N ILE A 6 -10.05 17.85 -23.12
CA ILE A 6 -10.52 16.46 -23.28
C ILE A 6 -9.50 15.62 -24.04
N ASN A 7 -8.90 16.15 -25.10
CA ASN A 7 -7.87 15.45 -25.86
C ASN A 7 -6.64 15.15 -24.99
N VAL A 8 -6.19 16.09 -24.17
CA VAL A 8 -5.05 15.87 -23.24
C VAL A 8 -5.39 14.80 -22.22
N LEU A 9 -6.56 14.88 -21.56
CA LEU A 9 -6.99 13.89 -20.57
C LEU A 9 -7.15 12.49 -21.18
N TYR A 10 -7.65 12.40 -22.42
CA TYR A 10 -7.77 11.13 -23.13
C TYR A 10 -6.39 10.56 -23.51
N THR A 11 -5.49 11.41 -24.02
CA THR A 11 -4.14 11.01 -24.44
C THR A 11 -3.32 10.50 -23.25
N TYR A 12 -3.43 11.17 -22.10
CA TYR A 12 -2.68 10.85 -20.88
C TYR A 12 -3.55 10.16 -19.82
N LYS A 13 -4.61 9.45 -20.21
CA LYS A 13 -5.57 8.85 -19.26
C LYS A 13 -4.91 7.98 -18.19
N ASN A 14 -3.83 7.26 -18.55
CA ASN A 14 -3.09 6.37 -17.65
C ASN A 14 -2.19 7.12 -16.65
N ALA A 15 -1.96 8.43 -16.85
CA ALA A 15 -1.21 9.26 -15.91
C ALA A 15 -2.07 9.69 -14.70
N PHE A 16 -3.39 9.48 -14.77
CA PHE A 16 -4.33 9.81 -13.72
C PHE A 16 -4.87 8.55 -13.05
N THR A 17 -5.20 8.67 -11.77
CA THR A 17 -5.92 7.61 -11.04
C THR A 17 -7.38 7.61 -11.49
N SER A 18 -7.99 6.44 -11.58
CA SER A 18 -9.43 6.29 -11.81
C SER A 18 -10.04 5.33 -10.80
N ASP A 19 -11.36 5.27 -10.72
CA ASP A 19 -12.04 4.32 -9.83
C ASP A 19 -11.70 2.85 -10.16
N ASN A 20 -11.35 2.56 -11.42
CA ASN A 20 -10.93 1.22 -11.87
C ASN A 20 -9.43 0.97 -11.69
N GLU A 21 -8.62 2.03 -11.70
CA GLU A 21 -7.17 2.00 -11.54
C GLU A 21 -6.76 3.01 -10.44
N PRO A 22 -7.03 2.71 -9.16
CA PRO A 22 -6.85 3.67 -8.07
C PRO A 22 -5.39 4.00 -7.80
N LEU A 23 -4.47 3.12 -8.20
CA LEU A 23 -3.02 3.32 -8.11
C LEU A 23 -2.43 3.94 -9.40
N GLY A 24 -3.24 4.12 -10.47
CA GLY A 24 -2.76 4.55 -11.78
C GLY A 24 -1.67 3.63 -12.35
N ALA A 25 -0.78 4.17 -13.19
CA ALA A 25 0.31 3.44 -13.84
C ALA A 25 1.56 3.25 -12.95
N ILE A 26 1.39 2.96 -11.64
CA ILE A 26 2.52 2.66 -10.75
C ILE A 26 3.16 1.33 -11.16
N ARG A 27 4.47 1.36 -11.43
CA ARG A 27 5.29 0.16 -11.63
C ARG A 27 5.85 -0.26 -10.28
N ARG A 28 5.66 -1.52 -9.90
CA ARG A 28 6.31 -2.10 -8.72
C ARG A 28 7.83 -1.94 -8.88
N HIS A 29 8.47 -1.35 -7.88
CA HIS A 29 9.91 -1.32 -7.75
C HIS A 29 10.27 -2.08 -6.47
N GLU A 30 11.09 -3.12 -6.61
CA GLU A 30 11.59 -3.86 -5.47
C GLU A 30 12.72 -3.06 -4.83
N VAL A 31 12.60 -2.83 -3.53
CA VAL A 31 13.60 -2.11 -2.74
C VAL A 31 14.21 -3.11 -1.77
N ASP A 32 15.53 -3.27 -1.85
CA ASP A 32 16.29 -4.01 -0.86
C ASP A 32 16.66 -3.06 0.28
N ILE A 33 16.19 -3.37 1.50
CA ILE A 33 16.42 -2.57 2.70
C ILE A 33 17.42 -3.31 3.59
N THR A 34 18.67 -2.85 3.58
CA THR A 34 19.75 -3.46 4.37
C THR A 34 19.87 -2.83 5.75
N HIS A 35 20.11 -3.64 6.78
CA HIS A 35 20.42 -3.15 8.12
C HIS A 35 21.84 -2.57 8.20
N ASN A 36 22.01 -1.47 8.93
CA ASN A 36 23.32 -0.87 9.20
C ASN A 36 24.12 -1.56 10.32
N ILE A 37 23.63 -2.70 10.81
CA ILE A 37 24.20 -3.44 11.94
C ILE A 37 24.27 -4.92 11.61
N ASP A 38 25.27 -5.59 12.18
CA ASP A 38 25.43 -7.03 12.12
C ASP A 38 24.74 -7.72 13.30
N ARG A 39 24.48 -9.03 13.15
CA ARG A 39 23.90 -9.86 14.20
C ARG A 39 24.82 -9.88 15.44
N PRO A 40 24.28 -9.95 16.67
CA PRO A 40 22.86 -10.13 16.99
C PRO A 40 22.04 -8.83 16.91
N TYR A 41 20.87 -8.92 16.30
CA TYR A 41 19.96 -7.78 16.22
C TYR A 41 19.40 -7.41 17.61
N PRO A 42 19.04 -6.13 17.83
CA PRO A 42 18.30 -5.74 19.02
C PRO A 42 17.05 -6.61 19.19
N PRO A 43 16.69 -6.97 20.44
CA PRO A 43 15.45 -7.70 20.69
C PRO A 43 14.28 -6.98 20.03
N VAL A 44 13.50 -7.70 19.21
CA VAL A 44 12.32 -7.14 18.57
C VAL A 44 11.36 -6.66 19.65
N LEU A 45 11.11 -5.35 19.70
CA LEU A 45 10.11 -4.74 20.56
C LEU A 45 8.71 -5.14 20.07
N ARG A 46 8.26 -6.34 20.44
CA ARG A 46 6.88 -6.78 20.18
C ARG A 46 5.94 -6.09 21.15
N ARG A 47 5.57 -4.86 20.82
CA ARG A 47 4.46 -4.19 21.50
C ARG A 47 3.16 -4.69 20.87
N PRO A 48 2.14 -5.07 21.65
CA PRO A 48 0.82 -5.34 21.10
C PRO A 48 0.32 -4.08 20.40
N ALA A 49 -0.46 -4.25 19.34
CA ALA A 49 -1.14 -3.13 18.72
C ALA A 49 -2.05 -2.44 19.74
N TYR A 50 -2.07 -1.11 19.74
CA TYR A 50 -2.97 -0.36 20.58
C TYR A 50 -4.43 -0.66 20.20
N PRO A 51 -5.35 -0.76 21.18
CA PRO A 51 -6.75 -1.03 20.88
C PRO A 51 -7.36 0.13 20.08
N ALA A 52 -8.01 -0.20 18.97
CA ALA A 52 -8.81 0.75 18.20
C ALA A 52 -10.25 0.79 18.74
N SER A 53 -10.92 1.94 18.62
CA SER A 53 -12.36 2.03 18.91
C SER A 53 -13.17 1.19 17.90
N PRO A 54 -14.37 0.72 18.25
CA PRO A 54 -15.19 -0.11 17.36
C PRO A 54 -15.40 0.53 15.98
N ARG A 55 -15.76 1.83 15.97
CA ARG A 55 -15.94 2.61 14.74
C ARG A 55 -14.65 2.73 13.93
N ALA A 56 -13.52 2.97 14.58
CA ALA A 56 -12.24 3.07 13.88
C ALA A 56 -11.87 1.71 13.25
N ARG A 57 -12.11 0.62 13.97
CA ARG A 57 -11.82 -0.74 13.49
C ARG A 57 -12.60 -1.09 12.22
N GLU A 58 -13.88 -0.75 12.17
CA GLU A 58 -14.72 -1.00 10.98
C GLU A 58 -14.22 -0.26 9.73
N VAL A 59 -13.83 1.00 9.89
CA VAL A 59 -13.29 1.81 8.78
C VAL A 59 -11.91 1.31 8.35
N LEU A 60 -11.05 0.98 9.31
CA LEU A 60 -9.72 0.43 9.04
C LEU A 60 -9.81 -0.91 8.32
N GLU A 61 -10.71 -1.79 8.73
CA GLU A 61 -10.91 -3.09 8.09
C GLU A 61 -11.23 -2.94 6.60
N LYS A 62 -12.13 -2.01 6.26
CA LYS A 62 -12.44 -1.73 4.84
C LYS A 62 -11.21 -1.33 4.04
N HIS A 63 -10.43 -0.37 4.55
CA HIS A 63 -9.23 0.10 3.86
C HIS A 63 -8.13 -0.97 3.78
N ILE A 64 -7.98 -1.80 4.80
CA ILE A 64 -7.03 -2.92 4.78
C ILE A 64 -7.43 -3.92 3.68
N GLN A 65 -8.71 -4.26 3.57
CA GLN A 65 -9.19 -5.16 2.51
C GLN A 65 -8.96 -4.57 1.12
N ASP A 66 -9.22 -3.28 0.92
CA ASP A 66 -8.95 -2.59 -0.36
C ASP A 66 -7.45 -2.70 -0.73
N LEU A 67 -6.56 -2.46 0.24
CA LEU A 67 -5.10 -2.53 0.02
C LEU A 67 -4.59 -3.96 -0.24
N ILE A 68 -5.24 -4.98 0.34
CA ILE A 68 -4.94 -6.39 0.06
C ILE A 68 -5.36 -6.73 -1.38
N GLN A 69 -6.56 -6.32 -1.81
CA GLN A 69 -7.04 -6.55 -3.16
C GLN A 69 -6.16 -5.87 -4.22
N LEU A 70 -5.61 -4.70 -3.90
CA LEU A 70 -4.65 -3.98 -4.74
C LEU A 70 -3.24 -4.57 -4.72
N GLY A 71 -2.96 -5.60 -3.91
CA GLY A 71 -1.65 -6.23 -3.80
C GLY A 71 -0.58 -5.34 -3.15
N VAL A 72 -0.99 -4.30 -2.43
CA VAL A 72 -0.12 -3.39 -1.67
C VAL A 72 0.21 -4.02 -0.32
N LEU A 73 -0.79 -4.59 0.34
CA LEU A 73 -0.61 -5.36 1.57
C LEU A 73 -0.73 -6.85 1.28
N SER A 74 0.07 -7.66 1.98
CA SER A 74 -0.01 -9.10 1.95
C SER A 74 0.03 -9.66 3.37
N LYS A 75 -0.65 -10.78 3.58
CA LYS A 75 -0.62 -11.49 4.85
C LYS A 75 0.65 -12.34 4.89
N ILE A 76 1.55 -12.04 5.83
CA ILE A 76 2.75 -12.84 6.08
C ILE A 76 2.51 -13.73 7.31
N GLY A 77 2.83 -15.02 7.17
CA GLY A 77 2.73 -15.99 8.25
C GLY A 77 3.74 -15.74 9.36
N HIS A 78 3.48 -16.24 10.58
CA HIS A 78 4.42 -16.12 11.70
C HIS A 78 5.76 -16.85 11.45
N ASN A 79 5.82 -17.73 10.45
CA ASN A 79 6.97 -18.55 10.09
C ASN A 79 7.61 -18.15 8.75
N GLU A 80 7.07 -17.13 8.09
CA GLU A 80 7.65 -16.57 6.87
C GLU A 80 8.56 -15.42 7.31
N GLU A 81 9.86 -15.70 7.46
CA GLU A 81 10.85 -14.63 7.59
C GLU A 81 10.86 -13.86 6.26
N ALA A 82 10.56 -12.56 6.34
CA ALA A 82 10.69 -11.63 5.22
C ALA A 82 12.17 -11.34 4.92
#